data_AF-A0A6L7HSS2-F1
#
_entry.id   AF-A0A6L7HSS2-F1
#
_cell.length_a   1.000
_cell.length_b   1.000
_cell.length_c   1.000
_cell.angle_alpha   90.00
_cell.angle_beta   90.00
_cell.angle_gamma   90.00
#
_symmetry.space_group_name_H-M   'P 1'
#
loop_
_entity.id
_entity.type
_entity.pdbx_description
1 polymer ?
#
loop_
_entity_poly.entity_id
_entity_poly.type
_entity_poly.pdbx_seq_one_letter_code
_entity_poly.pdbx_strand_id
1 'polypeptide(L)'
;MQKVLLILALLCPLSMSAYSADSADTTQNKEADSIQAPISLINDFHQAHKAVLARTSADFDTGVTAKMAEAIAAESALIMEYLIPIESYVEGHSKTDTRRKVERDCDAIAHDAYLQGHQLGWGGTGVVTDVAEAKRDHLLNRLIYYVVRIHKEDDTRFDLDAWLAILGIEKFDV
;
A
#
# COMPACT_ATOMS: atom_id res chain seq x y z
N MET A 1 -26.81 -36.70 20.56
CA MET A 1 -26.09 -36.48 21.83
C MET A 1 -25.21 -35.26 21.68
N GLN A 2 -25.42 -34.30 22.57
CA GLN A 2 -24.91 -32.95 22.62
C GLN A 2 -23.72 -32.92 23.58
N LYS A 3 -22.56 -32.37 23.18
CA LYS A 3 -21.60 -31.72 24.11
C LYS A 3 -20.91 -30.55 23.41
N VAL A 4 -21.34 -29.36 23.82
CA VAL A 4 -20.74 -28.03 23.68
C VAL A 4 -19.57 -27.89 24.68
N LEU A 5 -18.55 -27.09 24.36
CA LEU A 5 -17.69 -26.24 25.24
C LEU A 5 -16.37 -25.99 24.47
N LEU A 6 -16.09 -24.85 23.84
CA LEU A 6 -15.98 -23.47 24.34
C LEU A 6 -14.94 -23.35 25.47
N ILE A 7 -13.70 -23.03 25.12
CA ILE A 7 -12.72 -22.44 26.03
C ILE A 7 -12.18 -21.16 25.37
N LEU A 8 -12.87 -20.08 25.71
CA LEU A 8 -12.35 -18.72 25.80
C LEU A 8 -11.43 -18.66 27.05
N ALA A 9 -10.49 -17.71 27.05
CA ALA A 9 -9.66 -17.24 28.18
C ALA A 9 -8.21 -17.76 28.25
N LEU A 10 -7.31 -16.95 27.69
CA LEU A 10 -6.06 -16.59 28.37
C LEU A 10 -5.81 -15.08 28.16
N LEU A 11 -6.69 -14.30 28.81
CA LEU A 11 -6.36 -12.98 29.34
C LEU A 11 -5.68 -13.21 30.69
N CYS A 12 -4.55 -12.56 30.93
CA CYS A 12 -4.33 -11.87 32.21
C CYS A 12 -3.15 -10.88 32.11
N PRO A 13 -3.15 -9.83 32.95
CA PRO A 13 -2.75 -8.47 32.58
C PRO A 13 -1.53 -7.98 33.36
N LEU A 14 -0.86 -6.91 32.92
CA LEU A 14 -0.09 -6.05 33.82
C LEU A 14 -0.24 -4.56 33.48
N SER A 15 -0.96 -3.90 34.39
CA SER A 15 -0.90 -2.49 34.81
C SER A 15 -1.21 -1.38 33.81
N MET A 16 -2.44 -0.89 33.95
CA MET A 16 -2.78 0.54 33.89
C MET A 16 -1.76 1.38 34.67
N SER A 17 -1.32 2.48 34.05
CA SER A 17 -1.15 3.74 34.76
C SER A 17 -2.05 4.77 34.08
N ALA A 18 -2.94 5.32 34.88
CA ALA A 18 -3.98 6.25 34.49
C ALA A 18 -3.41 7.55 33.89
N TYR A 19 -4.00 7.99 32.79
CA TYR A 19 -4.21 9.41 32.55
C TYR A 19 -5.66 9.59 32.14
N SER A 20 -6.49 9.93 33.12
CA SER A 20 -7.82 10.48 32.88
C SER A 20 -7.65 11.99 32.76
N ALA A 21 -7.93 12.51 31.57
CA ALA A 21 -8.33 13.90 31.37
C ALA A 21 -9.45 13.89 30.33
N ASP A 22 -10.65 13.76 30.91
CA ASP A 22 -11.95 14.19 30.44
C ASP A 22 -11.94 15.33 29.39
N SER A 23 -12.50 15.04 28.21
CA SER A 23 -13.42 15.93 27.48
C SER A 23 -13.90 15.11 26.27
N ALA A 24 -15.05 14.46 26.39
CA ALA A 24 -16.33 15.04 25.98
C ALA A 24 -16.35 15.34 24.47
N ASP A 25 -17.17 14.55 23.77
CA ASP A 25 -17.78 14.87 22.49
C ASP A 25 -16.87 14.83 21.24
N THR A 26 -16.68 13.64 20.67
CA THR A 26 -16.40 13.51 19.22
C THR A 26 -16.99 12.21 18.67
N THR A 27 -18.28 12.00 18.90
CA THR A 27 -19.07 10.96 18.22
C THR A 27 -20.10 11.58 17.27
N GLN A 28 -19.76 12.69 16.62
CA GLN A 28 -20.65 13.33 15.65
C GLN A 28 -19.86 13.79 14.41
N ASN A 29 -20.26 13.28 13.24
CA ASN A 29 -19.95 13.77 11.89
C ASN A 29 -18.57 13.50 11.27
N LYS A 30 -18.14 12.23 11.20
CA LYS A 30 -16.97 11.84 10.38
C LYS A 30 -17.30 11.08 9.09
N GLU A 31 -18.54 10.66 8.87
CA GLU A 31 -18.80 9.48 8.01
C GLU A 31 -19.03 9.75 6.52
N ALA A 32 -19.58 10.91 6.10
CA ALA A 32 -19.92 11.11 4.68
C ALA A 32 -18.91 11.97 3.90
N ASP A 33 -18.37 13.02 4.51
CA ASP A 33 -17.45 13.97 3.88
C ASP A 33 -15.98 13.57 4.00
N SER A 34 -15.61 12.70 4.96
CA SER A 34 -14.19 12.36 5.18
C SER A 34 -13.64 11.32 4.19
N ILE A 35 -14.49 10.41 3.69
CA ILE A 35 -14.11 9.38 2.71
C ILE A 35 -13.96 9.98 1.29
N GLN A 36 -14.47 11.18 1.03
CA GLN A 36 -14.41 11.78 -0.32
C GLN A 36 -12.98 12.09 -0.78
N ALA A 37 -12.12 12.49 0.16
CA ALA A 37 -10.72 12.82 -0.13
C ALA A 37 -9.90 11.59 -0.62
N PRO A 38 -9.90 10.44 0.08
CA PRO A 38 -9.19 9.26 -0.41
C PRO A 38 -9.80 8.68 -1.69
N ILE A 39 -11.12 8.76 -1.90
CA ILE A 39 -11.73 8.29 -3.15
C ILE A 39 -11.32 9.15 -4.36
N SER A 40 -11.23 10.48 -4.19
CA SER A 40 -10.67 11.33 -5.24
C SER A 40 -9.26 10.88 -5.61
N LEU A 41 -8.41 10.63 -4.60
CA LEU A 41 -7.03 10.15 -4.83
C LEU A 41 -7.00 8.80 -5.56
N ILE A 42 -7.87 7.86 -5.21
CA ILE A 42 -7.97 6.55 -5.87
C ILE A 42 -8.32 6.71 -7.36
N ASN A 43 -9.26 7.61 -7.67
CA ASN A 43 -9.66 7.88 -9.05
C ASN A 43 -8.58 8.65 -9.84
N ASP A 44 -7.92 9.60 -9.19
CA ASP A 44 -6.84 10.40 -9.78
C ASP A 44 -5.59 9.54 -10.10
N PHE A 45 -5.33 8.53 -9.26
CA PHE A 45 -4.21 7.60 -9.45
C PHE A 45 -4.24 6.94 -10.84
N HIS A 46 -5.41 6.57 -11.36
CA HIS A 46 -5.53 5.98 -12.69
C HIS A 46 -4.92 6.90 -13.77
N GLN A 47 -5.36 8.15 -13.84
CA GLN A 47 -4.89 9.07 -14.88
C GLN A 47 -3.39 9.34 -14.73
N ALA A 48 -2.90 9.47 -13.51
CA ALA A 48 -1.49 9.69 -13.23
C ALA A 48 -0.63 8.47 -13.59
N HIS A 49 -1.09 7.24 -13.27
CA HIS A 49 -0.42 5.99 -13.59
C HIS A 49 -0.33 5.78 -15.10
N LYS A 50 -1.43 6.00 -15.81
CA LYS A 50 -1.45 5.97 -17.28
C LYS A 50 -0.46 6.96 -17.89
N ALA A 51 -0.35 8.18 -17.34
CA ALA A 51 0.59 9.17 -17.82
C ALA A 51 2.05 8.77 -17.57
N VAL A 52 2.35 8.16 -16.42
CA VAL A 52 3.68 7.63 -16.12
C VAL A 52 4.02 6.48 -17.07
N LEU A 53 3.14 5.49 -17.23
CA LEU A 53 3.33 4.37 -18.15
C LEU A 53 3.50 4.83 -19.61
N ALA A 54 2.72 5.81 -20.07
CA ALA A 54 2.87 6.36 -21.41
C ALA A 54 4.27 6.97 -21.63
N ARG A 55 4.88 7.53 -20.59
CA ARG A 55 6.24 8.10 -20.63
C ARG A 55 7.34 7.05 -20.51
N THR A 56 7.13 6.00 -19.71
CA THR A 56 8.20 5.06 -19.32
C THR A 56 8.07 3.67 -19.97
N SER A 57 6.96 3.34 -20.62
CA SER A 57 6.70 2.04 -21.27
C SER A 57 7.83 1.59 -22.17
N ALA A 58 8.34 2.47 -23.04
CA ALA A 58 9.44 2.14 -23.93
C ALA A 58 10.73 1.77 -23.17
N ASP A 59 10.95 2.31 -21.97
CA ASP A 59 12.15 2.06 -21.19
C ASP A 59 12.15 0.68 -20.51
N PHE A 60 10.98 0.13 -20.20
CA PHE A 60 10.83 -1.25 -19.70
C PHE A 60 11.31 -2.30 -20.72
N ASP A 61 11.12 -2.02 -22.02
CA ASP A 61 11.43 -2.97 -23.11
C ASP A 61 12.85 -2.81 -23.69
N THR A 62 13.64 -1.86 -23.19
CA THR A 62 14.97 -1.56 -23.78
C THR A 62 16.04 -2.61 -23.48
N GLY A 63 15.87 -3.41 -22.42
CA GLY A 63 16.93 -4.27 -21.88
C GLY A 63 18.10 -3.50 -21.28
N VAL A 64 18.00 -2.16 -21.16
CA VAL A 64 19.02 -1.30 -20.56
C VAL A 64 18.67 -1.09 -19.10
N THR A 65 19.41 -1.75 -18.20
CA THR A 65 19.15 -1.77 -16.76
C THR A 65 18.90 -0.39 -16.15
N ALA A 66 19.70 0.62 -16.51
CA ALA A 66 19.53 1.97 -15.98
C ALA A 66 18.17 2.58 -16.34
N LYS A 67 17.73 2.41 -17.60
CA LYS A 67 16.43 2.89 -18.08
C LYS A 67 15.28 2.16 -17.43
N MET A 68 15.39 0.83 -17.29
CA MET A 68 14.39 0.03 -16.59
C MET A 68 14.29 0.45 -15.12
N ALA A 69 15.41 0.63 -14.43
CA ALA A 69 15.44 1.07 -13.04
C ALA A 69 14.84 2.48 -12.87
N GLU A 70 15.12 3.41 -13.79
CA GLU A 70 14.51 4.74 -13.82
C GLU A 70 12.99 4.68 -14.04
N ALA A 71 12.52 3.83 -14.96
CA ALA A 71 11.09 3.60 -15.20
C ALA A 71 10.38 3.06 -13.96
N ILE A 72 10.96 2.05 -13.31
CA ILE A 72 10.44 1.45 -12.07
C ILE A 72 10.45 2.47 -10.91
N ALA A 73 11.52 3.28 -10.81
CA ALA A 73 11.61 4.32 -9.78
C ALA A 73 10.55 5.41 -9.98
N ALA A 74 10.27 5.80 -11.22
CA ALA A 74 9.21 6.77 -11.53
C ALA A 74 7.82 6.25 -11.14
N GLU A 75 7.54 4.98 -11.42
CA GLU A 75 6.29 4.32 -11.00
C GLU A 75 6.21 4.20 -9.47
N SER A 76 7.30 3.78 -8.81
CA SER A 76 7.37 3.69 -7.34
C SER A 76 7.12 5.04 -6.67
N ALA A 77 7.67 6.12 -7.22
CA ALA A 77 7.47 7.47 -6.71
C ALA A 77 6.00 7.90 -6.82
N LEU A 78 5.36 7.61 -7.95
CA LEU A 78 3.93 7.83 -8.15
C LEU A 78 3.11 7.04 -7.13
N ILE A 79 3.34 5.72 -6.99
CA ILE A 79 2.58 4.90 -6.04
C ILE A 79 2.70 5.47 -4.63
N MET A 80 3.91 5.89 -4.22
CA MET A 80 4.14 6.48 -2.91
C MET A 80 3.40 7.81 -2.72
N GLU A 81 3.27 8.64 -3.75
CA GLU A 81 2.50 9.90 -3.70
C GLU A 81 1.03 9.67 -3.31
N TYR A 82 0.42 8.60 -3.82
CA TYR A 82 -0.99 8.26 -3.57
C TYR A 82 -1.19 7.37 -2.35
N LEU A 83 -0.29 6.40 -2.13
CA LEU A 83 -0.35 5.48 -0.99
C LEU A 83 -0.29 6.21 0.35
N ILE A 84 0.65 7.14 0.54
CA ILE A 84 0.84 7.81 1.83
C ILE A 84 -0.42 8.52 2.34
N PRO A 85 -1.09 9.39 1.57
CA PRO A 85 -2.32 10.03 2.05
C PRO A 85 -3.46 9.02 2.26
N ILE A 86 -3.56 7.95 1.45
CA ILE A 86 -4.58 6.91 1.59
C ILE A 86 -4.37 6.08 2.87
N GLU A 87 -3.17 5.55 3.09
CA GLU A 87 -2.85 4.78 4.30
C GLU A 87 -2.99 5.66 5.56
N SER A 88 -2.50 6.90 5.50
CA SER A 88 -2.61 7.87 6.61
C SER A 88 -4.06 8.11 7.00
N TYR A 89 -4.96 8.20 6.02
CA TYR A 89 -6.40 8.32 6.26
C TYR A 89 -6.97 7.08 6.94
N VAL A 90 -6.71 5.89 6.39
CA VAL A 90 -7.29 4.62 6.87
C VAL A 90 -6.78 4.24 8.26
N GLU A 91 -5.50 4.50 8.54
CA GLU A 91 -4.86 4.15 9.82
C GLU A 91 -4.95 5.27 10.88
N GLY A 92 -5.43 6.46 10.52
CA GLY A 92 -5.52 7.59 11.44
C GLY A 92 -4.18 8.15 11.91
N HIS A 93 -3.10 7.90 11.15
CA HIS A 93 -1.76 8.40 11.44
C HIS A 93 -1.44 9.66 10.64
N SER A 94 -0.39 10.39 11.02
CA SER A 94 0.10 11.51 10.21
C SER A 94 0.72 11.01 8.90
N LYS A 95 0.65 11.82 7.83
CA LYS A 95 1.31 11.51 6.55
C LYS A 95 2.82 11.33 6.70
N THR A 96 3.46 12.08 7.60
CA THR A 96 4.89 12.00 7.86
C THR A 96 5.29 10.69 8.54
N ASP A 97 4.50 10.23 9.51
CA ASP A 97 4.76 8.95 10.19
C ASP A 97 4.50 7.78 9.25
N THR A 98 3.42 7.87 8.48
CA THR A 98 3.08 6.89 7.45
C THR A 98 4.20 6.80 6.41
N ARG A 99 4.70 7.94 5.91
CA ARG A 99 5.84 7.99 4.98
C ARG A 99 7.08 7.31 5.56
N ARG A 100 7.49 7.66 6.77
CA ARG A 100 8.66 7.02 7.42
C ARG A 100 8.51 5.52 7.58
N LYS A 101 7.31 5.05 7.95
CA LYS A 101 7.00 3.62 8.06
C LYS A 101 7.17 2.92 6.71
N VAL A 102 6.55 3.45 5.65
CA VAL A 102 6.60 2.87 4.30
C VAL A 102 8.02 2.90 3.73
N GLU A 103 8.78 3.98 3.93
CA GLU A 103 10.18 4.08 3.49
C GLU A 103 11.05 3.02 4.19
N ARG A 104 10.91 2.86 5.50
CA ARG A 104 11.61 1.82 6.26
C ARG A 104 11.23 0.40 5.78
N ASP A 105 9.96 0.15 5.50
CA ASP A 105 9.51 -1.15 4.99
C ASP A 105 10.11 -1.40 3.58
N CYS A 106 10.18 -0.37 2.72
CA CYS A 106 10.84 -0.45 1.41
C CYS A 106 12.34 -0.75 1.53
N ASP A 107 13.04 -0.13 2.49
CA ASP A 107 14.48 -0.37 2.71
C ASP A 107 14.73 -1.82 3.13
N ALA A 108 13.85 -2.37 3.97
CA ALA A 108 13.92 -3.78 4.38
C ALA A 108 13.69 -4.74 3.20
N ILE A 109 12.66 -4.49 2.37
CA ILE A 109 12.37 -5.28 1.17
C ILE A 109 13.53 -5.21 0.17
N ALA A 110 14.06 -4.01 -0.08
CA ALA A 110 15.18 -3.83 -0.99
C ALA A 110 16.43 -4.57 -0.51
N HIS A 111 16.70 -4.54 0.80
CA HIS A 111 17.80 -5.27 1.39
C HIS A 111 17.64 -6.79 1.25
N ASP A 112 16.44 -7.31 1.52
CA ASP A 112 16.15 -8.74 1.38
C ASP A 112 16.29 -9.22 -0.07
N ALA A 113 15.68 -8.51 -1.03
CA ALA A 113 15.80 -8.80 -2.46
C ALA A 113 17.26 -8.78 -2.93
N TYR A 114 18.05 -7.82 -2.44
CA TYR A 114 19.47 -7.74 -2.74
C TYR A 114 20.22 -8.99 -2.24
N LEU A 115 19.99 -9.41 -0.99
CA LEU A 115 20.64 -10.59 -0.42
C LEU A 115 20.22 -11.88 -1.15
N GLN A 116 18.94 -12.03 -1.48
CA GLN A 116 18.44 -13.19 -2.21
C GLN A 116 19.07 -13.31 -3.60
N GLY A 117 19.15 -12.21 -4.35
CA GLY A 117 19.83 -12.19 -5.65
C GLY A 117 21.29 -12.66 -5.55
N HIS A 118 22.02 -12.17 -4.55
CA HIS A 118 23.41 -12.58 -4.32
C HIS A 118 23.54 -14.06 -3.93
N GLN A 119 22.60 -14.61 -3.16
CA GLN A 119 22.58 -16.03 -2.80
C GLN A 119 22.36 -16.94 -4.01
N LEU A 120 21.64 -16.46 -5.04
CA LEU A 120 21.45 -17.16 -6.32
C LEU A 120 22.66 -17.04 -7.26
N GLY A 121 23.75 -16.41 -6.82
CA GLY A 121 24.93 -16.15 -7.63
C GLY A 121 24.73 -15.04 -8.66
N TRP A 122 23.64 -14.26 -8.54
CA TRP A 122 23.41 -13.10 -9.37
C TRP A 122 24.12 -11.89 -8.76
N GLY A 123 24.69 -11.05 -9.62
CA GLY A 123 25.37 -9.83 -9.22
C GLY A 123 25.29 -8.77 -10.31
N GLY A 124 25.66 -7.54 -9.98
CA GLY A 124 25.63 -6.43 -10.94
C GLY A 124 24.21 -6.01 -11.30
N THR A 125 23.91 -5.95 -12.60
CA THR A 125 22.72 -5.28 -13.14
C THR A 125 21.39 -5.99 -12.86
N GLY A 126 21.36 -7.33 -12.83
CA GLY A 126 20.11 -8.08 -12.56
C GLY A 126 19.56 -7.81 -11.16
N VAL A 127 20.42 -7.77 -10.16
CA VAL A 127 20.01 -7.49 -8.76
C VAL A 127 19.45 -6.07 -8.61
N VAL A 128 19.91 -5.11 -9.43
CA VAL A 128 19.41 -3.72 -9.36
C VAL A 128 17.96 -3.63 -9.82
N THR A 129 17.61 -4.28 -10.94
CA THR A 129 16.23 -4.31 -11.45
C THR A 129 15.34 -5.09 -10.49
N ASP A 130 15.77 -6.25 -10.01
CA ASP A 130 14.97 -7.10 -9.12
C ASP A 130 14.66 -6.38 -7.80
N VAL A 131 15.63 -5.66 -7.23
CA VAL A 131 15.44 -4.85 -6.02
C VAL A 131 14.46 -3.71 -6.25
N ALA A 132 14.55 -3.05 -7.42
CA ALA A 132 13.62 -1.97 -7.77
C ALA A 132 12.20 -2.51 -7.97
N GLU A 133 12.04 -3.66 -8.64
CA GLU A 133 10.75 -4.33 -8.84
C GLU A 133 10.14 -4.78 -7.52
N ALA A 134 10.92 -5.42 -6.65
CA ALA A 134 10.45 -5.85 -5.33
C ALA A 134 9.90 -4.67 -4.50
N LYS A 135 10.56 -3.51 -4.56
CA LYS A 135 10.08 -2.28 -3.91
C LYS A 135 8.78 -1.77 -4.54
N ARG A 136 8.71 -1.68 -5.88
CA ARG A 136 7.50 -1.25 -6.59
C ARG A 136 6.33 -2.16 -6.25
N ASP A 137 6.53 -3.47 -6.27
CA ASP A 137 5.49 -4.45 -6.01
C ASP A 137 5.01 -4.40 -4.56
N HIS A 138 5.92 -4.21 -3.60
CA HIS A 138 5.54 -3.96 -2.21
C HIS A 138 4.64 -2.73 -2.07
N LEU A 139 5.01 -1.62 -2.72
CA LEU A 139 4.22 -0.39 -2.70
C LEU A 139 2.84 -0.58 -3.35
N LEU A 140 2.80 -1.25 -4.51
CA LEU A 140 1.57 -1.49 -5.25
C LEU A 140 0.61 -2.40 -4.48
N ASN A 141 1.10 -3.52 -3.96
CA ASN A 141 0.32 -4.44 -3.13
C ASN A 141 -0.25 -3.76 -1.89
N ARG A 142 0.54 -2.87 -1.27
CA ARG A 142 0.11 -2.08 -0.13
C ARG A 142 -0.96 -1.06 -0.50
N LEU A 143 -0.83 -0.38 -1.64
CA LEU A 143 -1.86 0.51 -2.16
C LEU A 143 -3.17 -0.25 -2.41
N ILE A 144 -3.10 -1.38 -3.12
CA ILE A 144 -4.25 -2.25 -3.41
C ILE A 144 -4.95 -2.65 -2.10
N TYR A 145 -4.20 -3.08 -1.08
CA TYR A 145 -4.76 -3.44 0.23
C TYR A 145 -5.61 -2.30 0.82
N TYR A 146 -5.11 -1.06 0.81
CA TYR A 146 -5.84 0.07 1.35
C TYR A 146 -7.04 0.49 0.49
N VAL A 147 -6.92 0.41 -0.84
CA VAL A 147 -8.04 0.68 -1.76
C VAL A 147 -9.17 -0.34 -1.53
N VAL A 148 -8.84 -1.63 -1.45
CA VAL A 148 -9.82 -2.69 -1.14
C VAL A 148 -10.46 -2.47 0.22
N ARG A 149 -9.70 -2.03 1.23
CA ARG A 149 -10.25 -1.74 2.56
C ARG A 149 -11.24 -0.57 2.53
N ILE A 150 -10.93 0.51 1.81
CA ILE A 150 -11.85 1.63 1.61
C ILE A 150 -13.11 1.17 0.87
N HIS A 151 -12.95 0.35 -0.18
CA HIS A 151 -14.10 -0.20 -0.92
C HIS A 151 -15.01 -1.05 -0.04
N LYS A 152 -14.45 -1.87 0.86
CA LYS A 152 -15.25 -2.66 1.82
C LYS A 152 -16.03 -1.79 2.81
N GLU A 153 -15.53 -0.59 3.11
CA GLU A 153 -16.21 0.38 3.96
C GLU A 153 -17.24 1.21 3.17
N ASP A 154 -17.03 1.42 1.87
CA ASP A 154 -17.95 2.14 0.96
C ASP A 154 -17.87 1.61 -0.51
N ASP A 155 -18.71 0.63 -0.82
CA ASP A 155 -18.81 -0.04 -2.13
C ASP A 155 -19.49 0.86 -3.20
N THR A 156 -20.09 1.97 -2.80
CA THR A 156 -21.01 2.71 -3.69
C THR A 156 -20.33 3.76 -4.57
N ARG A 157 -19.07 4.12 -4.27
CA ARG A 157 -18.45 5.35 -4.80
C ARG A 157 -17.37 5.14 -5.85
N PHE A 158 -16.87 3.91 -6.04
CA PHE A 158 -15.97 3.59 -7.14
C PHE A 158 -16.03 2.10 -7.50
N ASP A 159 -15.79 1.82 -8.78
CA ASP A 159 -15.76 0.46 -9.32
C ASP A 159 -14.37 -0.15 -9.08
N LEU A 160 -14.26 -1.03 -8.08
CA LEU A 160 -13.01 -1.67 -7.70
C LEU A 160 -12.47 -2.59 -8.80
N ASP A 161 -13.35 -3.33 -9.50
CA ASP A 161 -12.94 -4.24 -10.56
C ASP A 161 -12.36 -3.46 -11.75
N ALA A 162 -13.02 -2.38 -12.15
CA ALA A 162 -12.49 -1.47 -13.17
C ALA A 162 -11.17 -0.83 -12.70
N TRP A 163 -11.04 -0.51 -11.41
CA TRP A 163 -9.81 0.05 -10.85
C TRP A 163 -8.64 -0.95 -10.91
N LEU A 164 -8.87 -2.21 -10.54
CA LEU A 164 -7.88 -3.29 -10.56
C LEU A 164 -7.49 -3.71 -11.99
N ALA A 165 -8.44 -3.69 -12.93
CA ALA A 165 -8.18 -4.03 -14.33
C ALA A 165 -7.14 -3.11 -14.99
N ILE A 166 -7.05 -1.84 -14.56
CA ILE A 166 -6.04 -0.89 -15.05
C ILE A 166 -4.63 -1.34 -14.67
N LEU A 167 -4.49 -2.04 -13.56
CA LEU A 167 -3.24 -2.61 -13.07
C LEU A 167 -2.93 -3.98 -13.70
N GLY A 168 -3.75 -4.44 -14.64
CA GLY A 168 -3.64 -5.78 -15.23
C GLY A 168 -4.08 -6.91 -14.28
N ILE A 169 -4.84 -6.59 -13.23
CA ILE A 169 -5.34 -7.57 -12.26
C ILE A 169 -6.75 -7.98 -12.72
N GLU A 170 -6.85 -9.12 -13.42
CA GLU A 170 -8.09 -9.53 -14.09
C GLU A 170 -9.16 -10.13 -13.16
N LYS A 171 -8.79 -10.65 -11.98
CA LYS A 171 -9.72 -11.17 -10.96
C LYS A 171 -9.15 -11.05 -9.56
N PHE A 172 -9.96 -10.55 -8.64
CA PHE A 172 -9.64 -10.48 -7.22
C PHE A 172 -10.76 -11.16 -6.42
N ASP A 173 -10.61 -12.46 -6.13
CA ASP A 173 -11.55 -13.17 -5.27
C ASP A 173 -11.27 -12.75 -3.81
N VAL A 174 -12.20 -11.99 -3.21
CA VAL A 174 -12.12 -11.50 -1.82
C VAL A 174 -12.84 -12.43 -0.84
#